data_AF-A0A6J7DD88-F1
#
_entry.id   AF-A0A6J7DD88-F1
#
_cell.length_a   1.000
_cell.length_b   1.000
_cell.length_c   1.000
_cell.angle_alpha   90.00
_cell.angle_beta   90.00
_cell.angle_gamma   90.00
#
_symmetry.space_group_name_H-M   'P 1'
#
loop_
_entity.id
_entity.type
_entity.pdbx_description
1 polymer ?
#
loop_
_entity_poly.entity_id
_entity_poly.type
_entity_poly.pdbx_seq_one_letter_code
_entity_poly.pdbx_strand_id
1 'polypeptide(L)'
;MTVPANLSYVGVLVFVLAGSAWLEITCRTRVFIRTKRLALSILPAVVLFFIWDVYAIANGHWWFDTDRILGWYLPGEVPVDEVLFFIVIPIAAILTLEAVRSVKGWNVGDEDVAP
;
A
#
# COMPACT_ATOMS: atom_id res chain seq x y z
N MET A 1 -16.78 4.39 -20.34
CA MET A 1 -16.90 3.20 -19.47
C MET A 1 -17.03 3.72 -18.05
N THR A 2 -18.25 3.80 -17.51
CA THR A 2 -18.48 4.26 -16.14
C THR A 2 -18.16 3.13 -15.19
N VAL A 3 -17.08 3.26 -14.42
CA VAL A 3 -16.79 2.32 -13.34
C VAL A 3 -17.96 2.41 -12.34
N PRO A 4 -18.54 1.28 -11.91
CA PRO A 4 -19.56 1.28 -10.85
C PRO A 4 -19.04 2.07 -9.64
N ALA A 5 -19.88 2.92 -9.02
CA ALA A 5 -19.43 3.85 -7.98
C ALA A 5 -18.69 3.14 -6.84
N ASN A 6 -19.18 1.96 -6.44
CA ASN A 6 -18.63 1.06 -5.43
C ASN A 6 -17.28 0.40 -5.79
N LEU A 7 -16.84 0.50 -7.05
CA LEU A 7 -15.54 -0.02 -7.52
C LEU A 7 -14.52 1.10 -7.75
N SER A 8 -14.90 2.36 -7.53
CA SER A 8 -14.01 3.50 -7.82
C SER A 8 -12.74 3.43 -6.98
N TYR A 9 -12.88 3.11 -5.69
CA TYR A 9 -11.74 3.02 -4.76
C TYR A 9 -10.77 1.92 -5.17
N VAL A 10 -11.27 0.69 -5.33
CA VAL A 10 -10.49 -0.45 -5.80
C VAL A 10 -9.85 -0.16 -7.17
N GLY A 11 -10.56 0.52 -8.06
CA GLY A 11 -10.06 0.92 -9.37
C GLY A 11 -8.83 1.81 -9.26
N VAL A 12 -8.82 2.78 -8.34
CA VAL A 12 -7.65 3.63 -8.06
C VAL A 12 -6.51 2.80 -7.49
N LEU A 13 -6.77 1.89 -6.55
CA LEU A 13 -5.73 1.03 -5.98
C LEU A 13 -5.08 0.13 -7.03
N VAL A 14 -5.88 -0.48 -7.90
CA VAL A 14 -5.41 -1.30 -9.02
C VAL A 14 -4.59 -0.45 -10.00
N PHE A 15 -5.04 0.78 -10.29
CA PHE A 15 -4.29 1.70 -11.15
C PHE A 15 -2.92 2.06 -10.55
N VAL A 16 -2.85 2.36 -9.25
CA VAL A 16 -1.59 2.66 -8.55
C VAL A 16 -0.66 1.44 -8.53
N LEU A 17 -1.19 0.25 -8.23
CA LEU A 17 -0.42 -0.98 -8.28
C LEU A 17 0.09 -1.27 -9.69
N ALA A 18 -0.76 -1.16 -10.70
CA ALA A 18 -0.37 -1.42 -12.08
C ALA A 18 0.70 -0.42 -12.55
N GLY A 19 0.55 0.86 -12.22
CA GLY A 19 1.52 1.91 -12.54
C GLY A 19 2.89 1.68 -11.88
N SER A 20 2.90 1.23 -10.62
CA SER A 20 4.15 0.94 -9.89
C SER A 20 4.75 -0.44 -10.22
N ALA A 21 3.93 -1.45 -10.56
CA ALA A 21 4.39 -2.80 -10.87
C ALA A 21 5.31 -2.87 -12.11
N TRP A 22 5.13 -1.97 -13.08
CA TRP A 22 6.03 -1.87 -14.24
C TRP A 22 7.49 -1.60 -13.85
N LEU A 23 7.72 -0.90 -12.73
CA LEU A 23 9.05 -0.62 -12.21
C LEU A 23 9.78 -1.90 -11.76
N GLU A 24 9.05 -2.88 -11.22
CA GLU A 24 9.64 -4.17 -10.84
C GLU A 24 10.23 -4.89 -12.07
N ILE A 25 9.54 -4.82 -13.20
CA ILE A 25 9.97 -5.47 -14.45
C ILE A 25 11.15 -4.72 -15.07
N THR A 26 11.05 -3.38 -15.16
CA THR A 26 12.02 -2.55 -15.87
C THR A 26 13.31 -2.35 -15.09
N CYS A 27 13.21 -2.12 -13.78
CA CYS A 27 14.35 -1.82 -12.91
C CYS A 27 14.84 -3.05 -12.12
N ARG A 28 14.19 -4.23 -12.29
CA ARG A 28 14.52 -5.49 -11.61
C ARG A 28 14.69 -5.34 -10.09
N THR A 29 13.77 -4.65 -9.44
CA THR A 29 13.86 -4.29 -8.02
C THR A 29 13.72 -5.47 -7.05
N ARG A 30 13.22 -6.63 -7.50
CA ARG A 30 13.07 -7.88 -6.72
C ARG A 30 12.32 -7.69 -5.40
N VAL A 31 11.44 -6.69 -5.30
CA VAL A 31 10.69 -6.37 -4.09
C VAL A 31 9.73 -7.50 -3.74
N PHE A 32 9.04 -8.07 -4.73
CA PHE A 32 8.05 -9.13 -4.49
C PHE A 32 8.69 -10.46 -4.08
N ILE A 33 9.95 -10.70 -4.46
CA ILE A 33 10.71 -11.91 -4.08
C ILE A 33 11.14 -11.84 -2.61
N ARG A 34 11.34 -10.63 -2.07
CA ARG A 34 11.75 -10.40 -0.68
C ARG A 34 10.54 -10.21 0.24
N THR A 35 9.56 -11.11 0.16
CA THR A 35 8.26 -10.99 0.83
C THR A 35 8.36 -10.77 2.34
N LYS A 36 9.33 -11.39 3.03
CA LYS A 36 9.53 -11.17 4.48
C LYS A 36 9.95 -9.74 4.81
N ARG A 37 10.85 -9.15 4.01
CA ARG A 37 11.30 -7.75 4.21
C ARG A 37 10.16 -6.79 3.92
N LEU A 38 9.46 -7.01 2.80
CA LEU A 38 8.30 -6.22 2.41
C LEU A 38 7.23 -6.25 3.51
N ALA A 39 6.89 -7.44 4.02
CA ALA A 39 5.93 -7.58 5.10
C ALA A 39 6.37 -6.85 6.37
N LEU A 40 7.63 -7.00 6.80
CA LEU A 40 8.15 -6.31 7.99
C LEU A 40 8.19 -4.79 7.83
N SER A 41 8.36 -4.26 6.61
CA SER A 41 8.31 -2.82 6.35
C SER A 41 6.89 -2.27 6.36
N ILE A 42 5.91 -3.02 5.86
CA ILE A 42 4.53 -2.57 5.71
C ILE A 42 3.70 -2.81 6.98
N LEU A 43 3.95 -3.92 7.68
CA LEU A 43 3.14 -4.35 8.81
C LEU A 43 3.03 -3.30 9.93
N PRO A 44 4.10 -2.58 10.34
CA PRO A 44 3.98 -1.50 11.33
C PRO A 44 3.03 -0.39 10.87
N ALA A 45 3.11 0.00 9.58
CA ALA A 45 2.23 1.02 9.02
C ALA A 45 0.78 0.56 9.03
N VAL A 46 0.51 -0.64 8.51
CA VAL A 46 -0.85 -1.21 8.48
C VAL A 46 -1.44 -1.29 9.89
N VAL A 47 -0.68 -1.79 10.86
CA VAL A 47 -1.18 -1.94 12.24
C VAL A 47 -1.48 -0.59 12.88
N LEU A 48 -0.56 0.38 12.79
CA LEU A 48 -0.73 1.69 13.41
C LEU A 48 -1.89 2.47 12.79
N PHE A 49 -1.98 2.50 11.46
CA PHE A 49 -3.06 3.20 10.78
C PHE A 49 -4.41 2.51 10.97
N PHE A 50 -4.45 1.17 10.98
CA PHE A 50 -5.68 0.45 11.26
C PHE A 50 -6.21 0.73 12.67
N ILE A 51 -5.35 0.72 13.70
CA ILE A 51 -5.76 1.05 15.07
C ILE A 51 -6.27 2.50 15.15
N TRP A 52 -5.60 3.42 14.46
CA TRP A 52 -6.01 4.81 14.40
C TRP A 52 -7.38 4.98 13.74
N ASP A 53 -7.64 4.29 12.63
CA ASP A 53 -8.92 4.34 11.93
C ASP A 53 -10.06 3.79 12.81
N VAL A 54 -9.85 2.64 13.45
CA VAL A 54 -10.82 2.10 14.41
C VAL A 54 -11.13 3.12 15.50
N TYR A 55 -10.11 3.79 16.04
CA TYR A 55 -10.29 4.83 17.04
C TYR A 55 -11.06 6.04 16.48
N ALA A 56 -10.73 6.53 15.29
CA ALA A 56 -11.37 7.69 14.69
C ALA A 56 -12.84 7.43 14.35
N ILE A 57 -13.18 6.24 13.86
CA ILE A 57 -14.56 5.82 13.59
C ILE A 57 -15.34 5.69 14.90
N ALA A 58 -14.76 5.03 15.91
CA ALA A 58 -15.41 4.84 17.21
C ALA A 58 -15.73 6.17 17.93
N ASN A 59 -14.93 7.22 17.70
CA ASN A 59 -15.17 8.56 18.24
C ASN A 59 -16.02 9.45 17.30
N GLY A 60 -16.45 8.93 16.15
CA GLY A 60 -17.22 9.70 15.16
C GLY A 60 -16.43 10.83 14.50
N HIS A 61 -15.09 10.83 14.61
CA HIS A 61 -14.21 11.81 13.96
C HIS A 61 -14.11 11.56 12.46
N TRP A 62 -14.29 10.32 12.01
CA TRP A 62 -14.10 9.91 10.63
C TRP A 62 -15.15 8.90 10.17
N TRP A 63 -15.68 9.12 8.97
CA TRP A 63 -16.80 8.38 8.40
C TRP A 63 -16.48 8.08 6.94
N PHE A 64 -16.84 6.89 6.45
CA PHE A 64 -16.59 6.48 5.07
C PHE A 64 -17.84 6.60 4.21
N ASP A 65 -17.67 7.03 2.96
CA ASP A 65 -18.74 7.07 1.97
C ASP A 65 -18.99 5.64 1.45
N THR A 66 -20.11 5.07 1.88
CA THR A 66 -20.50 3.68 1.60
C THR A 66 -20.84 3.43 0.14
N ASP A 67 -21.13 4.48 -0.64
CA ASP A 67 -21.45 4.38 -2.06
C ASP A 67 -20.19 4.16 -2.94
N ARG A 68 -18.99 4.31 -2.36
CA ARG A 68 -17.70 4.27 -3.08
C ARG A 68 -16.82 3.06 -2.75
N ILE A 69 -17.18 2.31 -1.72
CA ILE A 69 -16.43 1.15 -1.19
C ILE A 69 -17.15 -0.17 -1.50
N LEU A 70 -16.46 -1.29 -1.35
CA LEU A 70 -17.01 -2.62 -1.64
C LEU A 70 -18.15 -3.05 -0.68
N GLY A 71 -18.26 -2.39 0.47
CA GLY A 71 -19.26 -2.70 1.51
C GLY A 71 -18.89 -3.87 2.42
N TRP A 72 -17.63 -4.33 2.38
CA TRP A 72 -17.09 -5.31 3.33
C TRP A 72 -16.32 -4.61 4.44
N TYR A 73 -16.61 -4.98 5.69
CA TYR A 73 -16.06 -4.33 6.87
C TYR A 73 -15.29 -5.31 7.75
N LEU A 74 -14.20 -4.82 8.32
CA LEU A 74 -13.38 -5.48 9.32
C LEU A 74 -13.81 -5.03 10.73
N PRO A 75 -13.25 -5.63 11.81
CA PRO A 75 -13.54 -5.21 13.17
C PRO A 75 -13.33 -3.70 13.37
N GLY A 76 -14.28 -3.02 14.01
CA GLY A 76 -14.24 -1.57 14.20
C GLY A 76 -14.80 -0.76 13.03
N GLU A 77 -15.65 -1.37 12.19
CA GLU A 77 -16.34 -0.72 11.05
C GLU A 77 -15.40 -0.14 9.98
N VAL A 78 -14.16 -0.63 9.94
CA VAL A 78 -13.17 -0.22 8.93
C VAL A 78 -13.44 -0.97 7.62
N PRO A 79 -13.60 -0.26 6.48
CA PRO A 79 -13.74 -0.90 5.18
C PRO A 79 -12.50 -1.71 4.78
N VAL A 80 -12.69 -2.84 4.09
CA VAL A 80 -11.58 -3.64 3.52
C VAL A 80 -10.75 -2.81 2.54
N ASP A 81 -11.39 -1.91 1.80
CA ASP A 81 -10.75 -0.97 0.88
C ASP A 81 -9.61 -0.17 1.56
N GLU A 82 -9.76 0.19 2.83
CA GLU A 82 -8.71 0.93 3.55
C GLU A 82 -7.53 0.07 3.97
N VAL A 83 -7.78 -1.18 4.36
CA VAL A 83 -6.67 -2.10 4.61
C VAL A 83 -5.88 -2.37 3.32
N LEU A 84 -6.57 -2.44 2.18
CA LEU A 84 -5.90 -2.51 0.89
C LEU A 84 -5.10 -1.23 0.60
N PHE A 85 -5.62 -0.04 0.91
CA PHE A 85 -4.87 1.21 0.79
C PHE A 85 -3.58 1.22 1.62
N PHE A 86 -3.65 0.83 2.89
CA PHE A 86 -2.48 0.74 3.78
C PHE A 86 -1.45 -0.31 3.35
N ILE A 87 -1.80 -1.21 2.44
CA ILE A 87 -0.87 -2.18 1.84
C ILE A 87 -0.33 -1.65 0.51
N VAL A 88 -1.21 -1.23 -0.38
CA VAL A 88 -0.90 -0.84 -1.76
C VAL A 88 0.00 0.38 -1.83
N ILE A 89 -0.31 1.42 -1.05
CA ILE A 89 0.44 2.68 -1.11
C ILE A 89 1.88 2.48 -0.62
N PRO A 90 2.14 1.81 0.53
CA PRO A 90 3.51 1.46 0.91
C PRO A 90 4.24 0.59 -0.11
N ILE A 91 3.57 -0.38 -0.75
CA ILE A 91 4.20 -1.18 -1.82
C ILE A 91 4.64 -0.26 -2.97
N ALA A 92 3.77 0.63 -3.43
CA ALA A 92 4.09 1.55 -4.52
C ALA A 92 5.25 2.48 -4.16
N ALA A 93 5.30 2.97 -2.91
CA ALA A 93 6.40 3.78 -2.41
C ALA A 93 7.73 3.01 -2.39
N ILE A 94 7.73 1.77 -1.89
CA ILE A 94 8.93 0.90 -1.85
C ILE A 94 9.41 0.58 -3.27
N LEU A 95 8.52 0.21 -4.19
CA LEU A 95 8.86 -0.04 -5.60
C LEU A 95 9.52 1.18 -6.25
N THR A 96 8.99 2.37 -5.97
CA THR A 96 9.54 3.61 -6.51
C THR A 96 10.93 3.91 -5.95
N LEU A 97 11.12 3.73 -4.64
CA LEU A 97 12.42 3.91 -3.99
C LEU A 97 13.47 2.94 -4.56
N GLU A 98 13.14 1.65 -4.65
CA GLU A 98 14.04 0.63 -5.18
C GLU A 98 14.33 0.86 -6.68
N ALA A 99 13.38 1.38 -7.45
CA ALA A 99 13.61 1.75 -8.85
C ALA A 99 14.64 2.88 -8.97
N VAL A 100 14.54 3.91 -8.12
CA VAL A 100 15.53 4.99 -8.05
C VAL A 100 16.90 4.45 -7.63
N ARG A 101 16.96 3.56 -6.63
CA ARG A 101 18.23 2.90 -6.22
C ARG A 101 18.87 2.14 -7.37
N SER A 102 18.09 1.34 -8.09
CA SER A 102 18.56 0.55 -9.24
C SER A 102 19.17 1.42 -10.34
N VAL A 103 18.58 2.59 -10.60
CA VAL A 103 19.07 3.52 -11.63
C VAL A 103 20.24 4.39 -11.16
N LYS A 104 20.22 4.85 -9.90
CA LYS A 104 21.21 5.81 -9.36
C LYS A 104 22.38 5.16 -8.61
N GLY A 105 22.27 3.88 -8.25
CA GLY A 105 23.25 3.20 -7.40
C GLY A 105 23.28 3.76 -5.97
N TRP A 106 22.12 4.16 -5.43
CA TRP A 106 22.04 4.71 -4.08
C TRP A 106 22.10 3.64 -3.01
N ASN A 107 22.99 3.87 -2.05
CA ASN A 107 23.14 3.06 -0.85
C ASN A 107 22.19 3.55 0.24
N VAL A 108 21.33 2.66 0.76
CA VAL A 108 20.30 3.01 1.78
C VAL A 108 20.60 2.34 3.14
N GLY A 109 21.83 1.83 3.29
CA GLY A 109 22.38 1.40 4.59
C GLY A 109 22.09 -0.06 4.97
N ASP A 110 21.43 -0.79 4.08
CA ASP A 110 21.13 -2.22 4.19
C ASP A 110 22.03 -3.10 3.30
N GLU A 111 23.06 -2.51 2.67
CA GLU A 111 24.14 -3.26 2.02
C GLU A 111 25.26 -3.58 3.02
N ASP A 112 25.83 -4.77 2.91
CA ASP A 112 27.08 -5.09 3.59
C ASP A 112 28.15 -4.11 3.09
N VAL A 113 28.85 -3.45 4.02
CA VAL A 113 30.03 -2.66 3.69
C VAL A 113 31.00 -3.61 2.99
N ALA A 114 31.26 -3.37 1.70
CA ALA A 114 32.21 -4.17 0.94
C ALA A 114 33.55 -4.21 1.72
N PRO A 115 34.18 -5.39 1.86
CA PRO A 115 35.44 -5.54 2.60
C PRO A 115 36.57 -4.68 2.02
#